data_AF-A0A9W9WMW1-F1
#
_entry.id   AF-A0A9W9WMW1-F1
#
_cell.length_a   1.000
_cell.length_b   1.000
_cell.length_c   1.000
_cell.angle_alpha   90.00
_cell.angle_beta   90.00
_cell.angle_gamma   90.00
#
_symmetry.space_group_name_H-M   'P 1'
#
loop_
_entity.id
_entity.type
_entity.pdbx_description
1 polymer ?
#
loop_
_entity_poly.entity_id
_entity_poly.type
_entity_poly.pdbx_seq_one_letter_code
_entity_poly.pdbx_strand_id
1 'polypeptide(L)'
;MAPEVTPNTFLTTIGSPSDQKTTIFFISGNPGVIGYYHPFLSLLSKYLDEQKEENPPRRPSFQIYGCSLGGFEIDDHHSTPSNNGIDLDLEDQICFVQAKLAALMGTKET
;
A
#
# COMPACT_ATOMS: atom_id res chain seq x y z
N MET A 1 10.70 -4.51 -4.71
CA MET A 1 9.96 -3.33 -5.23
C MET A 1 10.64 -2.07 -4.75
N ALA A 2 10.80 -1.09 -5.63
CA ALA A 2 11.22 0.26 -5.24
C ALA A 2 10.11 0.94 -4.41
N PRO A 3 10.46 1.89 -3.53
CA PRO A 3 9.46 2.73 -2.90
C PRO A 3 8.71 3.54 -3.97
N GLU A 4 7.40 3.60 -3.85
CA GLU A 4 6.50 4.28 -4.79
C GLU A 4 5.39 4.96 -3.98
N VAL A 5 5.29 6.28 -4.10
CA VAL A 5 4.22 7.06 -3.49
C VAL A 5 3.58 7.90 -4.59
N THR A 6 2.34 7.57 -4.92
CA THR A 6 1.49 8.25 -5.92
C THR A 6 0.19 8.67 -5.23
N PRO A 7 -0.65 9.54 -5.83
CA PRO A 7 -1.95 9.90 -5.24
C PRO A 7 -2.83 8.70 -4.85
N ASN A 8 -2.64 7.56 -5.55
CA ASN A 8 -3.47 6.36 -5.41
C ASN A 8 -2.74 5.17 -4.78
N THR A 9 -1.47 5.29 -4.44
CA THR A 9 -0.69 4.19 -3.86
C THR A 9 0.41 4.69 -2.94
N PHE A 10 0.60 3.99 -1.83
CA PHE A 10 1.72 4.14 -0.94
C PHE A 10 2.43 2.79 -0.82
N LEU A 11 3.68 2.71 -1.25
CA LEU A 11 4.52 1.54 -1.14
C LEU A 11 5.90 1.94 -0.62
N THR A 12 6.29 1.38 0.52
CA THR A 12 7.66 1.51 1.02
C THR A 12 8.16 0.19 1.59
N THR A 13 9.47 0.05 1.65
CA THR A 13 10.15 -1.10 2.21
C THR A 13 11.21 -0.63 3.19
N ILE A 14 11.20 -1.22 4.39
CA ILE A 14 12.08 -0.85 5.50
C ILE A 14 12.90 -2.07 5.89
N GLY A 15 14.15 -1.86 6.28
CA GLY A 15 15.08 -2.92 6.67
C GLY A 15 15.86 -3.50 5.49
N SER A 16 16.62 -4.56 5.77
CA SER A 16 17.44 -5.24 4.75
C SER A 16 16.57 -6.07 3.80
N PRO A 17 16.93 -6.19 2.51
CA PRO A 17 16.33 -7.15 1.61
C PRO A 17 16.61 -8.58 2.14
N SER A 18 15.64 -9.13 2.86
CA SER A 18 15.63 -10.46 3.47
C SER A 18 14.45 -11.23 2.89
N ASP A 19 14.57 -12.56 2.81
CA ASP A 19 13.47 -13.44 2.39
C ASP A 19 12.26 -13.39 3.34
N GLN A 20 12.46 -12.96 4.58
CA GLN A 20 11.41 -12.83 5.59
C GLN A 20 11.04 -11.35 5.79
N LYS A 21 9.98 -10.94 5.08
CA LYS A 21 9.40 -9.60 5.10
C LYS A 21 7.97 -9.66 5.63
N THR A 22 7.68 -8.86 6.65
CA THR A 22 6.31 -8.68 7.15
C THR A 22 5.60 -7.63 6.31
N THR A 23 4.43 -7.98 5.76
CA THR A 23 3.62 -7.03 4.98
C THR A 23 2.55 -6.40 5.86
N ILE A 24 2.59 -5.07 5.94
CA ILE A 24 1.53 -4.22 6.47
C ILE A 24 0.72 -3.76 5.25
N PHE A 25 -0.48 -4.33 5.10
CA PHE A 25 -1.42 -3.96 4.05
C PHE A 25 -2.50 -3.05 4.64
N PHE A 26 -2.50 -1.79 4.22
CA PHE A 26 -3.40 -0.76 4.73
C PHE A 26 -4.60 -0.59 3.80
N ILE A 27 -5.80 -0.75 4.37
CA ILE A 27 -7.08 -0.50 3.69
C ILE A 27 -7.59 0.85 4.16
N SER A 28 -7.78 1.80 3.24
CA SER A 28 -8.33 3.12 3.56
C SER A 28 -9.77 3.04 4.05
N GLY A 29 -10.14 3.94 4.97
CA GLY A 29 -11.54 4.16 5.34
C GLY A 29 -12.25 5.11 4.37
N ASN A 30 -13.48 5.51 4.68
CA ASN A 30 -14.22 6.50 3.89
C ASN A 30 -13.73 7.93 4.19
N PRO A 31 -13.43 8.76 3.17
CA PRO A 31 -13.37 8.49 1.73
C PRO A 31 -12.16 7.63 1.36
N GLY A 32 -12.37 6.61 0.51
CA GLY A 32 -11.42 5.52 0.17
C GLY A 32 -10.13 5.93 -0.55
N VAL A 33 -9.62 7.14 -0.31
CA VAL A 33 -8.45 7.73 -0.95
C VAL A 33 -7.23 7.50 -0.05
N ILE A 34 -6.19 6.87 -0.58
CA ILE A 34 -4.97 6.59 0.20
C ILE A 34 -4.16 7.84 0.54
N GLY A 35 -4.25 8.88 -0.30
CA GLY A 35 -3.53 10.14 -0.12
C GLY A 35 -3.74 10.79 1.25
N TYR A 36 -4.93 10.63 1.86
CA TYR A 36 -5.20 11.12 3.21
C TYR A 36 -4.36 10.45 4.31
N TYR A 37 -3.87 9.25 4.03
CA TYR A 37 -3.11 8.45 4.98
C TYR A 37 -1.59 8.51 4.74
N HIS A 38 -1.12 9.16 3.67
CA HIS A 38 0.32 9.28 3.40
C HIS A 38 1.14 9.84 4.58
N PRO A 39 0.69 10.90 5.30
CA PRO A 39 1.45 11.39 6.46
C PRO A 39 1.57 10.34 7.57
N PHE A 40 0.48 9.62 7.84
CA PHE A 40 0.46 8.54 8.83
C PHE A 40 1.38 7.38 8.42
N LEU A 41 1.28 6.91 7.18
CA LEU A 41 2.09 5.79 6.68
C LEU A 41 3.58 6.16 6.59
N SER A 42 3.89 7.42 6.28
CA SER A 42 5.27 7.94 6.32
C SER A 42 5.81 7.95 7.74
N LEU A 43 5.04 8.42 8.72
CA LEU A 43 5.43 8.39 10.13
C LEU A 43 5.59 6.96 10.65
N LEU A 44 4.66 6.07 10.32
CA LEU A 44 4.76 4.64 10.64
C LEU A 44 6.05 4.05 10.07
N SER A 45 6.37 4.36 8.80
CA SER A 45 7.59 3.87 8.18
C SER A 45 8.84 4.35 8.91
N LYS A 46 8.86 5.62 9.32
CA LYS A 46 9.95 6.20 10.09
C LYS A 46 10.10 5.53 11.45
N TYR A 47 9.02 5.32 12.21
CA TYR A 47 9.10 4.68 13.53
C TYR A 47 9.51 3.21 13.46
N LEU A 48 9.05 2.47 12.45
CA LEU A 48 9.48 1.09 12.23
C LEU A 48 10.95 1.02 11.80
N ASP A 49 11.45 2.06 11.13
CA ASP A 49 12.87 2.20 10.80
C ASP A 49 13.71 2.72 11.98
N GLU A 50 13.14 3.47 12.93
CA GLU A 50 13.85 4.03 14.10
C GLU A 50 13.97 3.08 15.28
N GLN A 51 13.15 2.02 15.36
CA GLN A 51 13.30 0.91 16.32
C GLN A 51 14.60 0.08 16.10
N LYS A 52 15.59 0.66 15.41
CA LYS A 52 16.97 0.24 15.13
C LYS A 52 17.87 0.23 16.37
N GLU A 53 17.37 -0.14 17.56
CA GLU A 53 18.25 -0.35 18.70
C GLU A 53 19.23 -1.51 18.45
N GLU A 54 20.41 -1.35 19.05
CA GLU A 54 21.66 -2.07 18.81
C GLU A 54 21.52 -3.59 18.95
N ASN A 55 21.77 -4.33 17.85
CA ASN A 55 22.05 -5.78 17.82
C ASN A 55 20.94 -6.77 18.21
N PRO A 56 20.06 -7.12 17.25
CA PRO A 56 19.60 -8.50 17.11
C PRO A 56 20.09 -9.15 15.79
N PRO A 57 20.34 -10.49 15.78
CA PRO A 57 20.95 -11.21 14.65
C PRO A 57 20.05 -11.34 13.40
N ARG A 58 18.77 -10.97 13.49
CA ARG A 58 17.82 -10.93 12.37
C ARG A 58 16.98 -9.68 12.47
N ARG A 59 17.17 -8.76 11.53
CA ARG A 59 16.47 -7.49 11.47
C ARG A 59 15.08 -7.72 10.88
N PRO A 60 14.00 -7.25 11.52
CA PRO A 60 12.69 -7.32 10.90
C PRO A 60 12.68 -6.42 9.65
N SER A 61 12.19 -6.94 8.54
CA SER A 61 11.97 -6.18 7.31
C SER A 61 10.49 -6.00 7.08
N PHE A 62 10.07 -4.81 6.70
CA PHE A 62 8.65 -4.46 6.54
C PHE A 62 8.36 -4.01 5.11
N GLN A 63 7.23 -4.46 4.56
CA GLN A 63 6.58 -3.84 3.41
C GLN A 63 5.38 -3.08 3.92
N ILE A 64 5.26 -1.81 3.60
CA ILE A 64 4.01 -1.09 3.84
C ILE A 64 3.41 -0.82 2.48
N TYR A 65 2.20 -1.30 2.26
CA TYR A 65 1.43 -1.06 1.06
C TYR A 65 0.05 -0.53 1.44
N GLY A 66 -0.42 0.48 0.73
CA GLY A 66 -1.81 0.92 0.74
C GLY A 66 -2.17 1.48 -0.63
N CYS A 67 -3.44 1.42 -0.99
CA CYS A 67 -3.96 2.01 -2.22
C CYS A 67 -5.36 2.55 -2.02
N SER A 68 -5.78 3.45 -2.91
CA SER A 68 -7.18 3.89 -2.93
C SER A 68 -8.10 2.70 -3.23
N LEU A 69 -9.31 2.73 -2.64
CA LEU A 69 -10.40 1.84 -2.99
C LEU A 69 -10.91 2.17 -4.40
N GLY A 70 -11.56 1.19 -5.03
CA GLY A 70 -12.09 1.40 -6.37
C GLY A 70 -13.15 2.50 -6.39
N GLY A 71 -13.05 3.40 -7.37
CA GLY A 71 -13.91 4.59 -7.48
C GLY A 71 -13.40 5.80 -6.69
N PHE A 72 -12.28 5.68 -5.97
CA PHE A 72 -11.63 6.78 -5.23
C PHE A 72 -10.25 7.15 -5.79
N GLU A 73 -9.89 6.62 -6.95
CA GLU A 73 -8.66 6.96 -7.65
C GLU A 73 -8.70 8.42 -8.16
N ILE A 74 -7.61 9.14 -7.94
CA ILE A 74 -7.37 10.49 -8.45
C ILE A 74 -6.58 10.35 -9.75
N ASP A 75 -7.21 10.63 -10.88
CA ASP A 75 -6.51 10.72 -12.17
C ASP A 75 -5.91 12.13 -12.38
N ASP A 76 -4.60 12.20 -12.65
CA ASP A 76 -3.91 13.46 -13.00
C ASP A 76 -4.08 13.84 -14.48
N HIS A 77 -4.66 12.96 -15.31
CA HIS A 77 -4.89 13.21 -16.72
C HIS A 77 -6.39 13.34 -17.03
N HIS A 78 -6.76 14.50 -17.60
CA HIS A 78 -8.02 14.77 -18.31
C HIS A 78 -8.22 13.86 -19.54
N SER A 79 -8.14 12.54 -19.40
CA SER A 79 -8.34 11.57 -20.47
C SER A 79 -9.67 10.88 -20.28
N THR A 80 -10.72 11.55 -20.77
CA THR A 80 -12.09 11.05 -20.96
C THR A 80 -12.79 10.57 -19.69
N PRO A 81 -14.11 10.73 -19.55
CA PRO A 81 -14.83 9.99 -18.53
C PRO A 81 -14.71 8.52 -18.92
N SER A 82 -13.74 7.78 -18.37
CA SER A 82 -13.88 6.33 -18.29
C SER A 82 -15.20 6.14 -17.56
N ASN A 83 -16.17 5.61 -18.29
CA ASN A 83 -17.60 5.55 -17.99
C ASN A 83 -17.96 4.72 -16.75
N ASN A 84 -17.08 4.60 -15.77
CA ASN A 84 -17.26 3.74 -14.63
C ASN A 84 -16.79 4.49 -13.38
N GLY A 85 -17.61 5.43 -12.89
CA GLY A 85 -17.72 5.52 -11.44
C GLY A 85 -18.21 4.16 -10.99
N ILE A 86 -17.28 3.25 -10.69
CA ILE A 86 -17.65 1.89 -10.30
C ILE A 86 -18.27 2.05 -8.93
N ASP A 87 -19.60 2.03 -8.88
CA ASP A 87 -20.36 1.95 -7.64
C ASP A 87 -20.21 0.52 -7.14
N LEU A 88 -19.02 0.23 -6.61
CA LEU A 88 -18.69 -1.07 -6.03
C LEU A 88 -19.46 -1.17 -4.73
N ASP A 89 -20.23 -2.24 -4.58
CA ASP A 89 -20.77 -2.59 -3.28
C ASP A 89 -19.66 -3.08 -2.34
N LEU A 90 -20.03 -3.43 -1.10
CA LEU A 90 -19.05 -3.89 -0.11
C LEU A 90 -18.32 -5.17 -0.55
N GLU A 91 -19.04 -6.10 -1.17
CA GLU A 91 -18.49 -7.40 -1.59
C GLU A 91 -17.52 -7.22 -2.74
N ASP A 92 -17.87 -6.35 -3.69
CA ASP A 92 -17.02 -5.94 -4.79
C ASP A 92 -15.76 -5.21 -4.31
N GLN A 93 -15.88 -4.32 -3.32
CA GLN A 93 -14.72 -3.65 -2.69
C GLN A 93 -13.80 -4.66 -1.98
N ILE A 94 -14.36 -5.65 -1.27
CA ILE A 94 -13.58 -6.72 -0.64
C ILE A 94 -12.82 -7.51 -1.71
N CYS A 95 -13.48 -7.90 -2.79
CA CYS A 95 -12.84 -8.61 -3.92
C CYS A 95 -11.73 -7.77 -4.55
N PHE A 96 -11.96 -6.48 -4.75
CA PHE A 96 -10.98 -5.54 -5.27
C PHE A 96 -9.73 -5.48 -4.39
N VAL A 97 -9.89 -5.28 -3.09
CA VAL A 97 -8.78 -5.22 -2.13
C VAL A 97 -8.04 -6.55 -2.04
N GLN A 98 -8.77 -7.67 -2.02
CA GLN A 98 -8.17 -9.00 -2.00
C GLN A 98 -7.33 -9.26 -3.26
N ALA A 99 -7.78 -8.84 -4.44
CA ALA A 99 -7.03 -8.95 -5.68
C ALA A 99 -5.71 -8.14 -5.62
N LYS A 100 -5.73 -6.93 -5.05
CA LYS A 100 -4.53 -6.12 -4.82
C LYS A 100 -3.54 -6.81 -3.87
N LEU A 101 -4.03 -7.36 -2.77
CA LEU A 101 -3.19 -8.12 -1.83
C LEU A 101 -2.58 -9.36 -2.49
N ALA A 102 -3.38 -10.12 -3.25
CA ALA A 102 -2.91 -11.29 -3.98
C ALA A 102 -1.83 -10.93 -5.01
N ALA A 103 -2.00 -9.83 -5.75
CA ALA A 103 -0.99 -9.32 -6.68
C ALA A 103 0.31 -8.91 -5.95
N LEU A 104 0.19 -8.25 -4.80
CA LEU A 104 1.34 -7.88 -3.96
C LEU A 104 2.09 -9.12 -3.45
N MET A 105 1.37 -10.19 -3.07
CA MET A 105 1.97 -11.43 -2.55
C MET A 105 2.51 -12.36 -3.65
N GLY A 106 1.87 -12.35 -4.83
CA GLY A 106 2.21 -13.19 -5.98
C GLY A 106 3.40 -12.69 -6.80
N THR A 107 3.89 -11.47 -6.55
CA THR A 107 5.08 -10.90 -7.22
C THR A 107 6.42 -11.39 -6.64
N LYS A 108 6.42 -12.57 -6.00
CA LYS A 108 7.64 -13.33 -5.72
C LYS A 108 7.98 -14.20 -6.93
N GLU A 109 8.58 -13.62 -7.99
CA GLU A 109 9.48 -14.30 -8.95
C GLU A 109 9.75 -13.43 -10.19
N THR A 110 10.91 -12.78 -10.24
CA THR A 110 12.01 -13.03 -11.19
C THR A 110 13.22 -12.18 -10.85
#